data_AF-A0A7Z8RG05-F1
#
_entry.id   AF-A0A7Z8RG05-F1
#
_cell.length_a   1.000
_cell.length_b   1.000
_cell.length_c   1.000
_cell.angle_alpha   90.00
_cell.angle_beta   90.00
_cell.angle_gamma   90.00
#
_symmetry.space_group_name_H-M   'P 1'
#
loop_
_entity.id
_entity.type
_entity.pdbx_description
1 polymer ?
#
loop_
_entity_poly.entity_id
_entity_poly.type
_entity_poly.pdbx_seq_one_letter_code
_entity_poly.pdbx_strand_id
1 'polypeptide(L)'
;MIVSLGKIDIFLPDATTSYFFITEDLAEILKVETNYDALKQFRKILRNEIEKDLYKRIDFSQDSSEVVIRTTNAFTILKIAVIINGLINETISEVEITEAGHKLLSHKRPKKQKWKAGDIFLLNLRDDTYVFGQVLRKSYGSPVCGLFNLNTETIPAVEKISNHPFISILTLLSSSLDKGDWKVVGNIDIRINIDEIPWQHSGLGVAGSMSYSDGTLLELANAYYGLIPWNVYYKEDYFDEILLSPFKRPNIAKMLSPIEREHYRNEKNWN
;
A
#
# COMPACT_ATOMS: atom_id res chain seq x y z
N MET A 1 8.72 -6.98 -1.07
CA MET A 1 9.93 -7.83 -0.99
C MET A 1 11.12 -6.92 -1.19
N ILE A 2 12.16 -7.09 -0.37
CA ILE A 2 13.32 -6.20 -0.29
C ILE A 2 14.59 -7.05 -0.42
N VAL A 3 15.60 -6.53 -1.10
CA VAL A 3 16.97 -7.06 -1.12
C VAL A 3 17.89 -5.96 -0.62
N SER A 4 18.54 -6.20 0.50
CA SER A 4 19.52 -5.27 1.08
C SER A 4 20.90 -5.52 0.47
N LEU A 5 21.63 -4.44 0.18
CA LEU A 5 23.04 -4.43 -0.20
C LEU A 5 23.74 -3.35 0.62
N GLY A 6 24.63 -3.74 1.54
CA GLY A 6 25.18 -2.82 2.54
C GLY A 6 24.05 -2.17 3.33
N LYS A 7 23.99 -0.84 3.31
CA LYS A 7 22.92 -0.06 3.99
C LYS A 7 21.74 0.30 3.09
N ILE A 8 21.75 -0.15 1.84
CA ILE A 8 20.75 0.26 0.84
C ILE A 8 19.76 -0.87 0.60
N ASP A 9 18.49 -0.56 0.78
CA ASP A 9 17.39 -1.46 0.50
C ASP A 9 16.86 -1.27 -0.92
N ILE A 10 16.87 -2.35 -1.69
CA ILE A 10 16.33 -2.39 -3.04
C ILE A 10 14.96 -3.06 -3.00
N PHE A 11 13.93 -2.30 -3.34
CA PHE A 11 12.56 -2.80 -3.44
C PHE A 11 12.33 -3.48 -4.78
N LEU A 12 11.81 -4.70 -4.74
CA LEU A 12 11.61 -5.53 -5.93
C LEU A 12 10.24 -5.28 -6.56
N PRO A 13 10.12 -5.42 -7.90
CA PRO A 13 8.82 -5.43 -8.57
C PRO A 13 7.86 -6.42 -7.91
N ASP A 14 6.62 -6.02 -7.68
CA ASP A 14 5.57 -6.86 -7.11
C ASP A 14 4.34 -6.89 -8.01
N ALA A 15 3.23 -7.45 -7.57
CA ALA A 15 2.00 -7.49 -8.38
C ALA A 15 1.55 -6.09 -8.86
N THR A 16 1.84 -5.04 -8.11
CA THR A 16 1.43 -3.65 -8.37
C THR A 16 2.50 -2.84 -9.08
N THR A 17 3.78 -3.08 -8.77
CA THR A 17 4.92 -2.29 -9.22
C THR A 17 5.75 -3.06 -10.24
N SER A 18 6.05 -2.44 -11.38
CA SER A 18 6.74 -3.09 -12.51
C SER A 18 8.24 -2.83 -12.56
N TYR A 19 8.78 -2.08 -11.62
CA TYR A 19 10.17 -1.62 -11.57
C TYR A 19 10.79 -1.90 -10.20
N PHE A 20 12.12 -1.95 -10.17
CA PHE A 20 12.88 -1.88 -8.94
C PHE A 20 13.00 -0.44 -8.50
N PHE A 21 13.09 -0.21 -7.20
CA PHE A 21 13.35 1.14 -6.70
C PHE A 21 14.14 1.17 -5.40
N ILE A 22 14.76 2.31 -5.15
CA ILE A 22 15.47 2.69 -3.92
C ILE A 22 14.87 4.03 -3.46
N THR A 23 14.70 4.20 -2.16
CA THR A 23 14.22 5.42 -1.50
C THR A 23 15.24 5.86 -0.47
N GLU A 24 15.84 7.02 -0.65
CA GLU A 24 16.89 7.52 0.26
C GLU A 24 16.79 9.04 0.44
N ASP A 25 17.18 9.54 1.60
CA ASP A 25 17.50 10.96 1.78
C ASP A 25 18.88 11.25 1.18
N LEU A 26 18.89 11.62 -0.11
CA LEU A 26 20.14 11.96 -0.78
C LEU A 26 20.76 13.25 -0.24
N ALA A 27 19.97 14.14 0.37
CA ALA A 27 20.48 15.36 0.99
C ALA A 27 21.37 15.03 2.18
N GLU A 28 20.93 14.09 3.02
CA GLU A 28 21.73 13.55 4.13
C GLU A 28 23.01 12.88 3.60
N ILE A 29 22.87 11.98 2.62
CA ILE A 29 24.01 11.22 2.04
C ILE A 29 25.07 12.15 1.44
N LEU A 30 24.64 13.14 0.65
CA LEU A 30 25.55 14.08 -0.03
C LEU A 30 25.91 15.31 0.81
N LYS A 31 25.37 15.42 2.03
CA LYS A 31 25.59 16.53 2.96
C LYS A 31 25.27 17.89 2.35
N VAL A 32 24.10 17.98 1.71
CA VAL A 32 23.56 19.21 1.12
C VAL A 32 22.22 19.56 1.73
N GLU A 33 21.77 20.80 1.57
CA GLU A 33 20.58 21.31 2.24
C GLU A 33 19.27 20.66 1.76
N THR A 34 19.18 20.34 0.47
CA THR A 34 17.92 19.87 -0.12
C THR A 34 18.09 18.65 -1.00
N ASN A 35 17.06 17.79 -1.02
CA ASN A 35 17.00 16.66 -1.93
C ASN A 35 16.96 17.08 -3.41
N TYR A 36 16.53 18.31 -3.70
CA TYR A 36 16.61 18.89 -5.04
C TYR A 36 18.05 19.10 -5.53
N ASP A 37 18.91 19.68 -4.68
CA ASP A 37 20.31 19.87 -5.04
C ASP A 37 21.09 18.56 -4.98
N ALA A 38 20.77 17.70 -4.02
CA ALA A 38 21.32 16.35 -3.93
C ALA A 38 21.05 15.55 -5.22
N LEU A 39 19.80 15.54 -5.70
CA LEU A 39 19.44 14.83 -6.93
C LEU A 39 20.19 15.37 -8.15
N LYS A 40 20.41 16.68 -8.25
CA LYS A 40 21.22 17.25 -9.35
C LYS A 40 22.65 16.75 -9.31
N GLN A 41 23.27 16.69 -8.14
CA GLN A 41 24.63 16.16 -7.98
C GLN A 41 24.68 14.66 -8.27
N PHE A 42 23.75 13.90 -7.70
CA PHE A 42 23.66 12.46 -7.90
C PHE A 42 23.47 12.08 -9.37
N ARG A 43 22.62 12.80 -10.11
CA ARG A 43 22.46 12.62 -11.55
C ARG A 43 23.75 12.84 -12.34
N LYS A 44 24.64 13.74 -11.91
CA LYS A 44 25.97 13.91 -12.54
C LYS A 44 26.86 12.70 -12.29
N ILE A 45 26.88 12.18 -11.06
CA ILE A 45 27.64 10.97 -10.70
C ILE A 45 27.16 9.80 -11.57
N LEU A 46 25.85 9.55 -11.61
CA LEU A 46 25.28 8.44 -12.39
C LEU A 46 25.57 8.55 -13.89
N ARG A 47 25.63 9.75 -14.48
CA ARG A 47 25.98 9.92 -15.91
C ARG A 47 27.41 9.52 -16.25
N ASN A 48 28.33 9.63 -15.28
CA ASN A 48 29.72 9.25 -15.45
C ASN A 48 29.92 7.75 -15.23
N GLU A 49 29.14 7.16 -14.33
CA GLU A 49 29.27 5.76 -13.94
C GLU A 49 28.42 4.81 -14.79
N ILE A 50 27.29 5.25 -15.34
CA ILE A 50 26.32 4.40 -16.05
C ILE A 50 26.28 4.75 -17.53
N GLU A 51 26.30 3.72 -18.38
CA GLU A 51 26.17 3.87 -19.83
C GLU A 51 24.94 4.72 -20.20
N LYS A 52 25.13 5.62 -21.18
CA LYS A 52 24.14 6.64 -21.56
C LYS A 52 22.74 6.07 -21.83
N ASP A 53 22.66 4.89 -22.46
CA ASP A 53 21.38 4.28 -22.83
C ASP A 53 20.68 3.61 -21.65
N LEU A 54 21.42 3.12 -20.64
CA LEU A 54 20.86 2.65 -19.39
C LEU A 54 20.45 3.81 -18.48
N TYR A 55 21.26 4.87 -18.42
CA TYR A 55 20.97 6.06 -17.62
C TYR A 55 19.63 6.71 -18.02
N LYS A 56 19.33 6.78 -19.33
CA LYS A 56 18.05 7.31 -19.83
C LYS A 56 16.82 6.52 -19.38
N ARG A 57 16.99 5.31 -18.86
CA ARG A 57 15.91 4.42 -18.36
C ARG A 57 15.81 4.44 -16.83
N ILE A 58 16.46 5.40 -16.18
CA ILE A 58 16.34 5.64 -14.75
C ILE A 58 15.38 6.82 -14.56
N ASP A 59 14.30 6.56 -13.84
CA ASP A 59 13.34 7.57 -13.43
C ASP A 59 13.64 8.02 -12.01
N PHE A 60 13.40 9.31 -11.75
CA PHE A 60 13.60 9.91 -10.44
C PHE A 60 12.36 10.71 -10.07
N SER A 61 11.87 10.52 -8.84
CA SER A 61 10.94 11.43 -8.19
C SER A 61 11.53 11.85 -6.85
N GLN A 62 11.12 12.99 -6.33
CA GLN A 62 11.58 13.48 -5.03
C GLN A 62 10.45 14.22 -4.33
N ASP A 63 10.51 14.23 -3.02
CA ASP A 63 9.84 15.22 -2.17
C ASP A 63 10.88 15.91 -1.26
N SER A 64 10.43 16.50 -0.16
CA SER A 64 11.33 17.15 0.80
C SER A 64 12.19 16.16 1.58
N SER A 65 11.67 14.97 1.86
CA SER A 65 12.25 13.95 2.74
C SER A 65 13.07 12.91 2.00
N GLU A 66 12.70 12.57 0.77
CA GLU A 66 13.33 11.45 0.06
C GLU A 66 13.42 11.66 -1.45
N VAL A 67 14.34 10.90 -2.05
CA VAL A 67 14.43 10.69 -3.49
C VAL A 67 14.14 9.23 -3.79
N VAL A 68 13.19 9.00 -4.70
CA VAL A 68 12.87 7.68 -5.23
C VAL A 68 13.52 7.50 -6.59
N ILE A 69 14.33 6.45 -6.72
CA ILE A 69 15.12 6.13 -7.90
C ILE A 69 14.60 4.80 -8.46
N ARG A 70 14.17 4.79 -9.73
CA ARG A 70 13.40 3.67 -10.30
C ARG A 70 13.99 3.21 -11.63
N THR A 71 14.00 1.90 -11.85
CA THR A 71 14.33 1.32 -13.16
C THR A 71 13.78 -0.10 -13.29
N THR A 72 13.48 -0.53 -14.52
CA THR A 72 13.06 -1.91 -14.80
C THR A 72 14.24 -2.87 -14.97
N ASN A 73 15.48 -2.37 -14.99
CA ASN A 73 16.67 -3.17 -15.20
C ASN A 73 17.36 -3.51 -13.87
N ALA A 74 17.44 -4.82 -13.56
CA ALA A 74 18.04 -5.33 -12.33
C ALA A 74 19.55 -4.98 -12.19
N PHE A 75 20.32 -4.99 -13.29
CA PHE A 75 21.73 -4.61 -13.24
C PHE A 75 21.89 -3.11 -12.96
N THR A 76 21.05 -2.28 -13.58
CA THR A 76 21.08 -0.83 -13.37
C THR A 76 20.78 -0.50 -11.91
N ILE A 77 19.74 -1.09 -11.30
CA ILE A 77 19.43 -0.80 -9.88
C ILE A 77 20.51 -1.31 -8.93
N LEU A 78 21.11 -2.47 -9.21
CA LEU A 78 22.24 -2.99 -8.43
C LEU A 78 23.42 -2.03 -8.47
N LYS A 79 23.78 -1.52 -9.66
CA LYS A 79 24.88 -0.57 -9.83
C LYS A 79 24.61 0.75 -9.11
N ILE A 80 23.35 1.22 -9.13
CA ILE A 80 22.95 2.40 -8.35
C ILE A 80 23.15 2.15 -6.85
N ALA A 81 22.73 1.01 -6.32
CA ALA A 81 22.91 0.67 -4.90
C ALA A 81 24.39 0.60 -4.50
N VAL A 82 25.26 0.04 -5.36
CA VAL A 82 26.73 0.05 -5.16
C VAL A 82 27.27 1.48 -5.09
N ILE A 83 26.86 2.36 -6.01
CA ILE A 83 27.28 3.76 -6.02
C ILE A 83 26.85 4.47 -4.74
N ILE A 84 25.60 4.27 -4.30
CA ILE A 84 25.10 4.91 -3.06
C ILE A 84 25.86 4.41 -1.84
N ASN A 85 26.12 3.10 -1.71
CA ASN A 85 26.96 2.55 -0.64
C ASN A 85 28.37 3.19 -0.62
N GLY A 86 28.96 3.42 -1.80
CA GLY A 86 30.22 4.15 -1.91
C GLY A 86 30.15 5.59 -1.41
N LEU A 87 29.05 6.30 -1.66
CA LEU A 87 28.85 7.69 -1.19
C LEU A 87 28.71 7.77 0.34
N ILE A 88 28.12 6.76 0.97
CA ILE A 88 28.01 6.67 2.44
C ILE A 88 29.24 6.04 3.11
N ASN A 89 30.30 5.75 2.35
CA ASN A 89 31.52 5.07 2.80
C ASN A 89 31.24 3.68 3.43
N GLU A 90 30.21 2.98 2.95
CA GLU A 90 29.94 1.61 3.35
C GLU A 90 30.79 0.65 2.51
N THR A 91 31.50 -0.26 3.17
CA THR A 91 32.31 -1.26 2.47
C THR A 91 31.44 -2.47 2.18
N ILE A 92 31.16 -2.72 0.90
CA ILE A 92 30.43 -3.91 0.44
C ILE A 92 31.41 -4.88 -0.23
N SER A 93 31.31 -6.15 0.13
CA SER A 93 32.15 -7.20 -0.46
C SER A 93 31.64 -7.62 -1.85
N GLU A 94 32.54 -8.18 -2.67
CA GLU A 94 32.16 -8.77 -3.97
C GLU A 94 31.13 -9.90 -3.82
N VAL A 95 31.18 -10.64 -2.72
CA VAL A 95 30.23 -11.70 -2.38
C VAL A 95 28.84 -11.11 -2.19
N GLU A 96 28.70 -10.05 -1.39
CA GLU A 96 27.40 -9.37 -1.17
C GLU A 96 26.81 -8.83 -2.47
N ILE A 97 27.62 -8.20 -3.32
CA ILE A 97 27.18 -7.70 -4.63
C ILE A 97 26.68 -8.86 -5.50
N THR A 98 27.39 -9.99 -5.51
CA THR A 98 27.04 -11.17 -6.30
C THR A 98 25.73 -11.80 -5.80
N GLU A 99 25.56 -11.93 -4.48
CA GLU A 99 24.34 -12.46 -3.89
C GLU A 99 23.12 -11.57 -4.14
N ALA A 100 23.26 -10.25 -3.94
CA ALA A 100 22.22 -9.28 -4.25
C ALA A 100 21.86 -9.32 -5.74
N GLY A 101 22.86 -9.34 -6.62
CA GLY A 101 22.67 -9.47 -8.07
C GLY A 101 21.91 -10.74 -8.44
N HIS A 102 22.27 -11.89 -7.86
CA HIS A 102 21.54 -13.14 -8.10
C HIS A 102 20.08 -13.03 -7.66
N LYS A 103 19.79 -12.46 -6.48
CA LYS A 103 18.41 -12.25 -5.99
C LYS A 103 17.60 -11.34 -6.93
N LEU A 104 18.19 -10.23 -7.39
CA LEU A 104 17.51 -9.28 -8.28
C LEU A 104 17.23 -9.87 -9.67
N LEU A 105 18.19 -10.62 -10.25
CA LEU A 105 18.08 -11.21 -11.59
C LEU A 105 17.18 -12.45 -11.62
N SER A 106 17.18 -13.23 -10.54
CA SER A 106 16.33 -14.42 -10.41
C SER A 106 14.87 -14.08 -10.05
N HIS A 107 14.62 -12.85 -9.59
CA HIS A 107 13.29 -12.43 -9.17
C HIS A 107 12.29 -12.42 -10.32
N LYS A 108 11.24 -13.23 -10.17
CA LYS A 108 10.08 -13.20 -11.06
C LYS A 108 8.98 -12.39 -10.39
N ARG A 109 8.64 -11.25 -11.01
CA ARG A 109 7.52 -10.42 -10.59
C ARG A 109 6.26 -11.29 -10.40
N PRO A 110 5.65 -11.31 -9.19
CA PRO A 110 4.38 -11.99 -8.96
C PRO A 110 3.30 -11.50 -9.92
N LYS A 111 2.47 -12.42 -10.39
CA LYS A 111 1.33 -12.06 -11.24
C LYS A 111 0.26 -11.37 -10.39
N LYS A 112 -0.24 -10.25 -10.90
CA LYS A 112 -1.42 -9.58 -10.34
C LYS A 112 -2.63 -10.51 -10.33
N GLN A 113 -3.29 -10.63 -9.18
CA GLN A 113 -4.60 -11.28 -9.08
C GLN A 113 -5.59 -10.53 -9.98
N LYS A 114 -6.34 -11.27 -10.79
CA LYS A 114 -7.40 -10.70 -11.61
C LYS A 114 -8.62 -10.47 -10.74
N TRP A 115 -9.18 -9.27 -10.80
CA TRP A 115 -10.42 -8.91 -10.13
C TRP A 115 -11.27 -8.01 -11.03
N LYS A 116 -12.59 -8.05 -10.84
CA LYS A 116 -13.61 -7.30 -11.59
C LYS A 116 -14.78 -6.92 -10.67
N ALA A 117 -15.67 -6.06 -11.16
CA ALA A 117 -16.91 -5.75 -10.47
C ALA A 117 -17.74 -7.03 -10.21
N GLY A 118 -18.37 -7.10 -9.05
CA GLY A 118 -19.08 -8.26 -8.52
C GLY A 118 -18.21 -9.26 -7.75
N ASP A 119 -16.87 -9.18 -7.86
CA ASP A 119 -15.99 -10.10 -7.13
C ASP A 119 -16.09 -9.88 -5.62
N ILE A 120 -16.25 -10.98 -4.89
CA ILE A 120 -16.22 -11.05 -3.44
C ILE A 120 -14.78 -11.39 -3.03
N PHE A 121 -14.22 -10.59 -2.12
CA PHE A 121 -12.90 -10.81 -1.55
C PHE A 121 -12.99 -10.97 -0.04
N LEU A 122 -12.05 -11.74 0.53
CA LEU A 122 -11.93 -11.91 1.96
C LEU A 122 -10.85 -10.98 2.53
N LEU A 123 -11.01 -10.56 3.77
CA LEU A 123 -9.96 -9.96 4.58
C LEU A 123 -9.78 -10.76 5.88
N ASN A 124 -8.52 -11.07 6.21
CA ASN A 124 -8.17 -11.78 7.45
C ASN A 124 -8.08 -10.77 8.60
N LEU A 125 -8.87 -10.98 9.64
CA LEU A 125 -8.80 -10.19 10.86
C LEU A 125 -7.65 -10.67 11.76
N ARG A 126 -7.32 -9.88 12.80
CA ARG A 126 -6.21 -10.15 13.73
C ARG A 126 -6.45 -11.37 14.64
N ASP A 127 -7.70 -11.78 14.80
CA ASP A 127 -8.13 -12.96 15.56
C ASP A 127 -8.35 -14.19 14.66
N ASP A 128 -7.75 -14.18 13.46
CA ASP A 128 -7.83 -15.25 12.46
C ASP A 128 -9.24 -15.53 11.91
N THR A 129 -10.22 -14.66 12.17
CA THR A 129 -11.53 -14.73 11.51
C THR A 129 -11.54 -13.96 10.19
N TYR A 130 -12.63 -14.12 9.44
CA TYR A 130 -12.80 -13.53 8.11
C TYR A 130 -13.93 -12.53 8.07
N VAL A 131 -13.67 -11.41 7.41
CA VAL A 131 -14.69 -10.50 6.91
C VAL A 131 -14.62 -10.45 5.38
N PHE A 132 -15.67 -9.93 4.74
CA PHE A 132 -15.79 -9.98 3.30
C PHE A 132 -16.13 -8.61 2.73
N GLY A 133 -15.60 -8.33 1.56
CA GLY A 133 -16.02 -7.19 0.76
C GLY A 133 -16.41 -7.58 -0.65
N GLN A 134 -17.01 -6.65 -1.39
CA GLN A 134 -17.34 -6.79 -2.80
C GLN A 134 -16.74 -5.63 -3.59
N VAL A 135 -16.15 -5.91 -4.74
CA VAL A 135 -15.80 -4.88 -5.72
C VAL A 135 -17.07 -4.43 -6.42
N LEU A 136 -17.51 -3.20 -6.15
CA LEU A 136 -18.74 -2.63 -6.69
C LEU A 136 -18.50 -1.96 -8.04
N ARG A 137 -17.35 -1.33 -8.22
CA ARG A 137 -16.97 -0.69 -9.47
C ARG A 137 -15.46 -0.59 -9.59
N LYS A 138 -15.00 -0.37 -10.81
CA LYS A 138 -13.63 0.06 -11.10
C LYS A 138 -13.68 1.43 -11.77
N SER A 139 -13.04 2.41 -11.14
CA SER A 139 -12.95 3.79 -11.64
C SER A 139 -11.48 4.19 -11.75
N TYR A 140 -11.01 4.52 -12.95
CA TYR A 140 -9.63 4.98 -13.22
C TYR A 140 -8.51 4.08 -12.65
N GLY A 141 -8.78 2.78 -12.51
CA GLY A 141 -7.83 1.81 -11.94
C GLY A 141 -8.01 1.53 -10.45
N SER A 142 -8.75 2.38 -9.73
CA SER A 142 -9.10 2.19 -8.32
C SER A 142 -10.43 1.43 -8.17
N PRO A 143 -10.49 0.41 -7.30
CA PRO A 143 -11.74 -0.26 -6.97
C PRO A 143 -12.58 0.58 -6.00
N VAL A 144 -13.89 0.60 -6.23
CA VAL A 144 -14.88 0.96 -5.22
C VAL A 144 -15.31 -0.33 -4.56
N CYS A 145 -15.09 -0.46 -3.26
CA CYS A 145 -15.35 -1.67 -2.49
C CYS A 145 -16.35 -1.42 -1.39
N GLY A 146 -17.31 -2.33 -1.21
CA GLY A 146 -18.15 -2.38 -0.03
C GLY A 146 -17.67 -3.45 0.95
N LEU A 147 -17.72 -3.17 2.26
CA LEU A 147 -17.43 -4.12 3.34
C LEU A 147 -18.74 -4.64 3.94
N PHE A 148 -18.97 -5.96 3.88
CA PHE A 148 -20.17 -6.57 4.43
C PHE A 148 -20.14 -6.60 5.97
N ASN A 149 -21.33 -6.51 6.58
CA ASN A 149 -21.51 -6.77 8.01
C ASN A 149 -21.53 -8.28 8.30
N LEU A 150 -20.39 -8.95 8.13
CA LEU A 150 -20.26 -10.39 8.33
C LEU A 150 -18.85 -10.73 8.82
N ASN A 151 -18.76 -11.33 10.00
CA ASN A 151 -17.53 -11.92 10.56
C ASN A 151 -17.77 -13.41 10.83
N THR A 152 -16.89 -14.27 10.33
CA THR A 152 -17.01 -15.74 10.44
C THR A 152 -15.64 -16.41 10.54
N GLU A 153 -15.57 -17.53 11.25
CA GLU A 153 -14.37 -18.39 11.33
C GLU A 153 -14.12 -19.22 10.06
N THR A 154 -15.13 -19.36 9.18
CA THR A 154 -15.05 -20.16 7.96
C THR A 154 -15.61 -19.38 6.78
N ILE A 155 -15.04 -19.55 5.58
CA ILE A 155 -15.51 -18.88 4.36
C ILE A 155 -16.87 -19.45 3.93
N PRO A 156 -17.98 -18.67 4.02
CA PRO A 156 -19.29 -19.14 3.58
C PRO A 156 -19.45 -19.08 2.05
N ALA A 157 -20.54 -19.65 1.53
CA ALA A 157 -20.92 -19.47 0.13
C ALA A 157 -21.21 -17.99 -0.19
N VAL A 158 -20.86 -17.55 -1.40
CA VAL A 158 -20.95 -16.13 -1.79
C VAL A 158 -22.38 -15.57 -1.74
N GLU A 159 -23.39 -16.42 -1.96
CA GLU A 159 -24.80 -16.06 -1.83
C GLU A 159 -25.13 -15.67 -0.38
N LYS A 160 -24.62 -16.42 0.59
CA LYS A 160 -24.80 -16.14 2.01
C LYS A 160 -24.10 -14.83 2.40
N ILE A 161 -22.89 -14.60 1.89
CA ILE A 161 -22.16 -13.34 2.10
C ILE A 161 -22.99 -12.17 1.56
N SER A 162 -23.47 -12.26 0.32
CA SER A 162 -24.22 -11.18 -0.37
C SER A 162 -25.58 -10.81 0.25
N ASN A 163 -26.09 -11.62 1.17
CA ASN A 163 -27.33 -11.33 1.89
C ASN A 163 -27.11 -10.36 3.07
N HIS A 164 -25.87 -10.00 3.37
CA HIS A 164 -25.52 -9.08 4.44
C HIS A 164 -25.42 -7.66 3.88
N PRO A 165 -25.78 -6.64 4.67
CA PRO A 165 -25.65 -5.25 4.26
C PRO A 165 -24.17 -4.81 4.27
N PHE A 166 -23.85 -3.76 3.51
CA PHE A 166 -22.56 -3.09 3.61
C PHE A 166 -22.52 -2.14 4.81
N ILE A 167 -21.49 -2.21 5.64
CA ILE A 167 -21.25 -1.22 6.71
C ILE A 167 -20.50 0.00 6.22
N SER A 168 -19.75 -0.12 5.13
CA SER A 168 -18.96 0.95 4.53
C SER A 168 -18.75 0.67 3.04
N ILE A 169 -18.65 1.74 2.25
CA ILE A 169 -18.26 1.68 0.85
C ILE A 169 -17.22 2.77 0.58
N LEU A 170 -16.08 2.39 0.02
CA LEU A 170 -14.93 3.28 -0.18
C LEU A 170 -14.29 3.06 -1.55
N THR A 171 -13.74 4.14 -2.12
CA THR A 171 -12.79 4.06 -3.23
C THR A 171 -11.39 3.84 -2.66
N LEU A 172 -10.73 2.76 -3.05
CA LEU A 172 -9.48 2.29 -2.45
C LEU A 172 -8.35 2.24 -3.49
N LEU A 173 -7.10 2.28 -3.04
CA LEU A 173 -5.98 1.78 -3.84
C LEU A 173 -6.17 0.27 -4.11
N SER A 174 -5.71 -0.20 -5.26
CA SER A 174 -5.92 -1.61 -5.66
C SER A 174 -4.87 -2.58 -5.10
N SER A 175 -3.90 -2.12 -4.30
CA SER A 175 -2.70 -2.89 -4.01
C SER A 175 -2.95 -4.23 -3.33
N SER A 176 -3.79 -4.28 -2.30
CA SER A 176 -4.12 -5.54 -1.59
C SER A 176 -4.89 -6.52 -2.48
N LEU A 177 -5.78 -6.02 -3.35
CA LEU A 177 -6.48 -6.85 -4.34
C LEU A 177 -5.55 -7.35 -5.44
N ASP A 178 -4.61 -6.52 -5.89
CA ASP A 178 -3.63 -6.85 -6.92
C ASP A 178 -2.64 -7.90 -6.45
N LYS A 179 -2.16 -7.76 -5.21
CA LYS A 179 -1.21 -8.68 -4.56
C LYS A 179 -1.87 -10.00 -4.15
N GLY A 180 -3.19 -10.00 -3.99
CA GLY A 180 -3.93 -11.17 -3.50
C GLY A 180 -3.94 -11.28 -1.98
N ASP A 181 -3.49 -10.24 -1.26
CA ASP A 181 -3.66 -10.11 0.19
C ASP A 181 -5.15 -10.12 0.54
N TRP A 182 -5.97 -9.51 -0.33
CA TRP A 182 -7.42 -9.70 -0.36
C TRP A 182 -7.78 -10.73 -1.42
N LYS A 183 -7.85 -11.99 -1.01
CA LYS A 183 -8.11 -13.10 -1.91
C LYS A 183 -9.55 -13.05 -2.43
N VAL A 184 -9.72 -13.10 -3.75
CA VAL A 184 -11.05 -13.25 -4.37
C VAL A 184 -11.55 -14.68 -4.16
N VAL A 185 -12.75 -14.81 -3.57
CA VAL A 185 -13.37 -16.10 -3.21
C VAL A 185 -14.56 -16.48 -4.09
N GLY A 186 -15.06 -15.54 -4.88
CA GLY A 186 -16.10 -15.79 -5.87
C GLY A 186 -16.62 -14.49 -6.46
N ASN A 187 -17.72 -14.58 -7.20
CA ASN A 187 -18.33 -13.45 -7.89
C ASN A 187 -19.84 -13.56 -7.80
N ILE A 188 -20.50 -12.44 -7.59
CA ILE A 188 -21.96 -12.34 -7.57
C ILE A 188 -22.39 -10.95 -8.06
N ASP A 189 -23.59 -10.85 -8.61
CA ASP A 189 -24.14 -9.58 -9.06
C ASP A 189 -24.25 -8.59 -7.90
N ILE A 190 -23.97 -7.32 -8.20
CA ILE A 190 -24.06 -6.23 -7.25
C ILE A 190 -25.54 -5.91 -7.05
N ARG A 191 -26.02 -5.99 -5.80
CA ARG A 191 -27.44 -5.84 -5.46
C ARG A 191 -27.82 -4.43 -4.99
N ILE A 192 -26.85 -3.53 -4.88
CA ILE A 192 -27.08 -2.15 -4.46
C ILE A 192 -27.06 -1.21 -5.66
N ASN A 193 -27.82 -0.12 -5.55
CA ASN A 193 -27.71 0.97 -6.49
C ASN A 193 -26.49 1.84 -6.11
N ILE A 194 -25.42 1.73 -6.89
CA ILE A 194 -24.16 2.43 -6.60
C ILE A 194 -24.30 3.96 -6.66
N ASP A 195 -25.30 4.46 -7.39
CA ASP A 195 -25.56 5.89 -7.54
C ASP A 195 -26.21 6.52 -6.29
N GLU A 196 -26.69 5.70 -5.35
CA GLU A 196 -27.24 6.13 -4.06
C GLU A 196 -26.17 6.26 -2.96
N ILE A 197 -24.93 5.86 -3.26
CA ILE A 197 -23.79 5.99 -2.34
C ILE A 197 -23.34 7.46 -2.29
N PRO A 198 -22.93 7.98 -1.12
CA PRO A 198 -22.33 9.31 -1.04
C PRO A 198 -21.25 9.50 -2.11
N TRP A 199 -21.40 10.56 -2.91
CA TRP A 199 -20.61 10.77 -4.12
C TRP A 199 -19.11 10.88 -3.84
N GLN A 200 -18.71 11.26 -2.62
CA GLN A 200 -17.33 11.31 -2.18
C GLN A 200 -16.65 9.93 -2.20
N HIS A 201 -17.42 8.86 -2.07
CA HIS A 201 -16.93 7.48 -2.02
C HIS A 201 -17.28 6.66 -3.28
N SER A 202 -18.06 7.23 -4.20
CA SER A 202 -18.56 6.55 -5.40
C SER A 202 -17.49 6.35 -6.49
N GLY A 203 -16.29 6.89 -6.28
CA GLY A 203 -15.16 6.76 -7.20
C GLY A 203 -15.33 7.56 -8.49
N LEU A 204 -16.20 8.58 -8.50
CA LEU A 204 -16.32 9.51 -9.61
C LEU A 204 -15.09 10.42 -9.69
N GLY A 205 -14.70 10.84 -10.88
CA GLY A 205 -13.57 11.76 -11.08
C GLY A 205 -13.94 13.22 -10.87
N VAL A 206 -14.66 13.54 -9.78
CA VAL A 206 -15.19 14.89 -9.52
C VAL A 206 -14.49 15.55 -8.33
N ALA A 207 -14.49 16.90 -8.29
CA ALA A 207 -13.86 17.65 -7.21
C ALA A 207 -14.44 17.25 -5.84
N GLY A 208 -13.58 16.89 -4.88
CA GLY A 208 -13.95 16.42 -3.55
C GLY A 208 -14.15 14.89 -3.43
N SER A 209 -13.88 14.13 -4.49
CA SER A 209 -13.85 12.66 -4.42
C SER A 209 -12.68 12.20 -3.55
N MET A 210 -12.91 11.19 -2.73
CA MET A 210 -11.93 10.67 -1.79
C MET A 210 -11.41 9.30 -2.24
N SER A 211 -10.11 9.09 -2.14
CA SER A 211 -9.47 7.78 -2.30
C SER A 211 -8.72 7.46 -1.02
N TYR A 212 -8.84 6.22 -0.56
CA TYR A 212 -8.23 5.74 0.67
C TYR A 212 -7.13 4.74 0.35
N SER A 213 -6.22 4.55 1.30
CA SER A 213 -5.34 3.39 1.28
C SER A 213 -6.17 2.11 1.30
N ASP A 214 -5.67 1.03 0.70
CA ASP A 214 -6.31 -0.27 0.79
C ASP A 214 -6.41 -0.77 2.25
N GLY A 215 -5.40 -0.50 3.08
CA GLY A 215 -5.41 -0.86 4.51
C GLY A 215 -6.64 -0.36 5.30
N THR A 216 -7.24 0.76 4.89
CA THR A 216 -8.37 1.40 5.60
C THR A 216 -9.56 0.46 5.82
N LEU A 217 -9.90 -0.40 4.84
CA LEU A 217 -11.04 -1.30 4.97
C LEU A 217 -10.78 -2.41 6.01
N LEU A 218 -9.54 -2.91 6.05
CA LEU A 218 -9.12 -3.92 7.02
C LEU A 218 -9.03 -3.32 8.43
N GLU A 219 -8.52 -2.09 8.56
CA GLU A 219 -8.44 -1.39 9.84
C GLU A 219 -9.84 -1.08 10.38
N LEU A 220 -10.76 -0.60 9.53
CA LEU A 220 -12.17 -0.44 9.88
C LEU A 220 -12.76 -1.77 10.37
N ALA A 221 -12.58 -2.87 9.64
CA ALA A 221 -13.12 -4.15 10.03
C ALA A 221 -12.59 -4.63 11.39
N ASN A 222 -11.27 -4.54 11.61
CA ASN A 222 -10.67 -4.88 12.90
C ASN A 222 -11.22 -4.00 14.04
N ALA A 223 -11.43 -2.70 13.81
CA ALA A 223 -11.99 -1.81 14.82
C ALA A 223 -13.47 -2.09 15.09
N TYR A 224 -14.25 -2.35 14.03
CA TYR A 224 -15.67 -2.68 14.09
C TYR A 224 -15.93 -3.96 14.88
N TYR A 225 -15.05 -4.95 14.77
CA TYR A 225 -15.12 -6.18 15.57
C TYR A 225 -14.31 -6.12 16.88
N GLY A 226 -13.88 -4.93 17.32
CA GLY A 226 -13.27 -4.72 18.64
C GLY A 226 -11.83 -5.25 18.80
N LEU A 227 -11.14 -5.55 17.71
CA LEU A 227 -9.79 -6.12 17.69
C LEU A 227 -8.70 -5.03 17.78
N ILE A 228 -9.01 -3.83 17.33
CA ILE A 228 -8.19 -2.64 17.53
C ILE A 228 -9.03 -1.50 18.11
N PRO A 229 -8.40 -0.49 18.73
CA PRO A 229 -9.15 0.66 19.20
C PRO A 229 -9.64 1.53 18.04
N TRP A 230 -10.81 2.13 18.22
CA TRP A 230 -11.56 2.87 17.21
C TRP A 230 -10.99 4.26 16.94
N ASN A 231 -10.52 4.96 17.97
CA ASN A 231 -10.13 6.37 17.92
C ASN A 231 -8.63 6.60 17.71
N VAL A 232 -7.93 5.72 16.98
CA VAL A 232 -6.46 5.74 16.89
C VAL A 232 -5.89 6.63 15.77
N TYR A 233 -6.69 7.03 14.78
CA TYR A 233 -6.25 7.97 13.73
C TYR A 233 -6.19 9.40 14.24
N TYR A 234 -5.68 10.33 13.42
CA TYR A 234 -5.58 11.76 13.77
C TYR A 234 -6.94 12.36 14.19
N LYS A 235 -8.00 12.09 13.42
CA LYS A 235 -9.39 12.33 13.84
C LYS A 235 -9.89 11.15 14.66
N GLU A 236 -10.45 11.41 15.84
CA GLU A 236 -10.95 10.37 16.74
C GLU A 236 -12.21 9.67 16.22
N ASP A 237 -13.00 10.36 15.40
CA ASP A 237 -14.23 9.92 14.76
C ASP A 237 -14.03 9.48 13.31
N TYR A 238 -12.77 9.26 12.88
CA TYR A 238 -12.44 8.90 11.51
C TYR A 238 -13.26 7.71 10.97
N PHE A 239 -13.41 6.66 11.79
CA PHE A 239 -14.21 5.50 11.40
C PHE A 239 -15.71 5.77 11.38
N ASP A 240 -16.20 6.69 12.21
CA ASP A 240 -17.61 7.10 12.17
C ASP A 240 -17.95 7.80 10.85
N GLU A 241 -17.03 8.60 10.30
CA GLU A 241 -17.20 9.32 9.03
C GLU A 241 -17.34 8.40 7.80
N ILE A 242 -16.81 7.17 7.87
CA ILE A 242 -16.77 6.24 6.73
C ILE A 242 -17.80 5.10 6.83
N LEU A 243 -18.66 5.11 7.85
CA LEU A 243 -19.79 4.20 7.96
C LEU A 243 -20.95 4.66 7.08
N LEU A 244 -21.64 3.71 6.47
CA LEU A 244 -22.92 3.97 5.80
C LEU A 244 -24.04 4.12 6.83
N SER A 245 -24.95 5.06 6.60
CA SER A 245 -26.22 5.09 7.34
C SER A 245 -27.04 3.81 7.07
N PRO A 246 -27.66 3.17 8.08
CA PRO A 246 -27.80 3.62 9.47
C PRO A 246 -26.74 3.05 10.44
N PHE A 247 -25.66 2.44 9.94
CA PHE A 247 -24.64 1.85 10.79
C PHE A 247 -23.94 2.92 11.62
N LYS A 248 -23.61 2.55 12.85
CA LYS A 248 -22.88 3.36 13.82
C LYS A 248 -21.74 2.54 14.39
N ARG A 249 -20.81 3.20 15.08
CA ARG A 249 -19.81 2.52 15.91
C ARG A 249 -20.49 1.46 16.80
N PRO A 250 -20.06 0.19 16.73
CA PRO A 250 -20.65 -0.87 17.51
C PRO A 250 -20.21 -0.78 18.98
N ASN A 251 -21.02 -1.30 19.90
CA ASN A 251 -20.73 -1.25 21.34
C ASN A 251 -19.46 -2.02 21.74
N ILE A 252 -19.01 -2.96 20.92
CA ILE A 252 -17.78 -3.73 21.12
C ILE A 252 -16.51 -2.96 20.73
N ALA A 253 -16.66 -1.82 20.04
CA ALA A 253 -15.53 -0.98 19.65
C ALA A 253 -14.83 -0.43 20.89
N LYS A 254 -13.50 -0.58 20.93
CA LYS A 254 -12.67 -0.10 22.05
C LYS A 254 -12.32 1.36 21.85
N MET A 255 -12.56 2.19 22.86
CA MET A 255 -12.16 3.60 22.88
C MET A 255 -11.03 3.79 23.88
N LEU A 256 -9.92 4.37 23.41
CA LEU A 256 -8.80 4.72 24.28
C LEU A 256 -8.99 6.12 24.86
N SER A 257 -8.53 6.33 26.09
CA SER A 257 -8.30 7.68 26.62
C SER A 257 -7.21 8.41 25.81
N PRO A 258 -7.10 9.74 25.93
CA PRO A 258 -6.06 10.51 25.22
C PRO A 258 -4.63 9.98 25.46
N ILE A 259 -4.32 9.58 26.70
CA ILE A 259 -2.99 9.07 27.08
C ILE A 259 -2.73 7.69 26.46
N GLU A 260 -3.70 6.78 26.55
CA GLU A 260 -3.60 5.44 25.95
C GLU A 260 -3.49 5.53 24.42
N ARG A 261 -4.21 6.48 23.80
CA ARG A 261 -4.18 6.73 22.36
C ARG A 261 -2.81 7.25 21.91
N GLU A 262 -2.22 8.19 22.63
CA GLU A 262 -0.88 8.69 22.36
C GLU A 262 0.15 7.55 22.46
N HIS A 263 0.10 6.77 23.54
CA HIS A 263 0.96 5.59 23.70
C HIS A 263 0.82 4.60 22.54
N TYR A 264 -0.42 4.26 22.16
CA TYR A 264 -0.70 3.36 21.05
C TYR A 264 -0.15 3.90 19.72
N ARG A 265 -0.29 5.20 19.44
CA ARG A 265 0.24 5.83 18.22
C ARG A 265 1.77 5.87 18.20
N ASN A 266 2.41 6.09 19.35
CA ASN A 266 3.86 6.03 19.50
C ASN A 266 4.40 4.63 19.18
N GLU A 267 3.79 3.57 19.72
CA GLU A 267 4.19 2.18 19.45
C GLU A 267 4.05 1.79 17.97
N LYS A 268 3.14 2.46 17.24
CA LYS A 268 2.92 2.26 15.82
C LYS A 268 3.74 3.18 14.92
N ASN A 269 4.52 4.09 15.48
CA ASN A 269 5.21 5.17 14.75
C ASN A 269 4.25 5.97 13.87
N TRP A 270 3.05 6.28 14.38
CA TRP A 270 1.99 7.02 13.66
C TRP A 270 1.95 8.51 13.98
N ASN A 271 2.97 9.03 14.67
CA ASN A 271 3.05 10.42 15.09
C ASN A 271 3.19 11.40 13.93
#